data_AF-A0A2K6TDV6-F1
#
_entry.id   AF-A0A2K6TDV6-F1
#
_cell.length_a   1.000
_cell.length_b   1.000
_cell.length_c   1.000
_cell.angle_alpha   90.00
_cell.angle_beta   90.00
_cell.angle_gamma   90.00
#
_symmetry.space_group_name_H-M   'P 1'
#
loop_
_entity.id
_entity.type
_entity.pdbx_description
1 polymer ?
#
loop_
_entity_poly.entity_id
_entity_poly.type
_entity_poly.pdbx_seq_one_letter_code
_entity_poly.pdbx_strand_id
1 'polypeptide(L)'
;MDVYGTRAAALDGFVASRLQPRKEFVEKTRRSLGTLDAALRARRGRPGAAVPRVLKIVKGGSSGRGTALKGGCDLELVIFLDCFKSYEDQRALRAEILSEMRTLLESWWQSPVPGLSLEFPEQHMPGALEFRLTSRDPEDWMDVSLVPAFDVLGEGFLDHSRIGGRSLGIAEGFQF
;
A
#
# COMPACT_ATOMS: atom_id res chain seq x y z
N MET A 1 -31.70 2.32 1.02
CA MET A 1 -31.66 1.85 2.41
C MET A 1 -30.27 2.02 2.94
N ASP A 2 -30.18 2.59 4.13
CA ASP A 2 -28.99 2.61 4.98
C ASP A 2 -29.04 1.40 5.93
N VAL A 3 -28.05 1.30 6.82
CA VAL A 3 -27.94 0.18 7.75
C VAL A 3 -29.11 0.15 8.75
N TYR A 4 -29.58 1.31 9.23
CA TYR A 4 -30.66 1.38 10.23
C TYR A 4 -32.03 0.97 9.66
N GLY A 5 -32.27 1.22 8.37
CA GLY A 5 -33.47 0.75 7.68
C GLY A 5 -33.42 -0.72 7.24
N THR A 6 -32.29 -1.40 7.42
CA THR A 6 -32.11 -2.79 6.98
C THR A 6 -32.52 -3.76 8.07
N ARG A 7 -33.49 -4.66 7.78
CA ARG A 7 -33.87 -5.75 8.71
C ARG A 7 -32.67 -6.66 8.96
N ALA A 8 -32.53 -7.18 10.18
CA ALA A 8 -31.41 -8.05 10.56
C ALA A 8 -31.18 -9.23 9.59
N ALA A 9 -32.26 -9.89 9.15
CA ALA A 9 -32.19 -11.00 8.20
C ALA A 9 -31.73 -10.61 6.78
N ALA A 10 -31.61 -9.31 6.47
CA ALA A 10 -31.17 -8.81 5.16
C ALA A 10 -29.75 -8.21 5.20
N LEU A 11 -29.04 -8.29 6.33
CA LEU A 11 -27.72 -7.68 6.49
C LEU A 11 -26.68 -8.26 5.55
N ASP A 12 -26.70 -9.57 5.28
CA ASP A 12 -25.75 -10.18 4.32
C ASP A 12 -25.91 -9.60 2.91
N GLY A 13 -27.15 -9.43 2.45
CA GLY A 13 -27.45 -8.80 1.17
C GLY A 13 -27.06 -7.32 1.14
N PHE A 14 -27.18 -6.63 2.28
CA PHE A 14 -26.70 -5.25 2.43
C PHE A 14 -25.17 -5.18 2.32
N VAL A 15 -24.43 -6.06 3.00
CA VAL A 15 -22.96 -6.14 2.90
C VAL A 15 -22.55 -6.38 1.45
N ALA A 16 -23.11 -7.40 0.80
CA ALA A 16 -22.76 -7.78 -0.57
C ALA A 16 -23.03 -6.65 -1.59
N SER A 17 -24.14 -5.92 -1.45
CA SER A 17 -24.55 -4.90 -2.43
C SER A 17 -24.03 -3.50 -2.16
N ARG A 18 -23.77 -3.15 -0.89
CA ARG A 18 -23.45 -1.78 -0.46
C ARG A 18 -22.03 -1.61 0.06
N LEU A 19 -21.47 -2.63 0.73
CA LEU A 19 -20.21 -2.51 1.44
C LEU A 19 -19.03 -3.12 0.70
N GLN A 20 -19.23 -4.21 -0.05
CA GLN A 20 -18.14 -4.87 -0.76
C GLN A 20 -17.47 -3.94 -1.80
N PRO A 21 -16.13 -3.86 -1.80
CA PRO A 21 -15.38 -3.07 -2.79
C PRO A 21 -15.72 -3.46 -4.22
N ARG A 22 -15.71 -2.49 -5.13
CA ARG A 22 -15.93 -2.76 -6.56
C ARG A 22 -14.72 -3.49 -7.13
N LYS A 23 -14.95 -4.67 -7.71
CA LYS A 23 -13.88 -5.53 -8.28
C LYS A 23 -12.97 -4.76 -9.25
N GLU A 24 -13.55 -3.92 -10.11
CA GLU A 24 -12.78 -3.13 -11.08
C GLU A 24 -11.81 -2.15 -10.42
N PHE A 25 -12.25 -1.48 -9.35
CA PHE A 25 -11.39 -0.56 -8.58
C PHE A 25 -10.26 -1.31 -7.88
N VAL A 26 -10.58 -2.45 -7.26
CA VAL A 26 -9.59 -3.33 -6.62
C VAL A 26 -8.53 -3.79 -7.63
N GLU A 27 -8.91 -4.22 -8.83
CA GLU A 27 -7.94 -4.67 -9.84
C GLU A 27 -7.10 -3.53 -10.43
N LYS A 28 -7.66 -2.32 -10.60
CA LYS A 28 -6.89 -1.14 -11.03
C LYS A 28 -5.86 -0.74 -9.98
N THR A 29 -6.28 -0.59 -8.73
CA THR A 29 -5.39 -0.22 -7.62
C THR A 29 -4.33 -1.28 -7.37
N ARG A 30 -4.70 -2.57 -7.40
CA ARG A 30 -3.75 -3.71 -7.32
C ARG A 30 -2.62 -3.60 -8.35
N ARG A 31 -2.97 -3.38 -9.62
CA ARG A 31 -1.98 -3.25 -10.70
C ARG A 31 -1.09 -2.03 -10.51
N SER A 32 -1.69 -0.89 -10.18
CA SER A 32 -0.97 0.35 -9.90
C SER A 32 0.04 0.16 -8.77
N LEU A 33 -0.40 -0.35 -7.62
CA LEU A 33 0.45 -0.59 -6.45
C LEU A 33 1.50 -1.69 -6.71
N GLY A 34 1.21 -2.67 -7.57
CA GLY A 34 2.18 -3.64 -8.08
C GLY A 34 3.37 -2.98 -8.77
N THR A 35 3.12 -1.98 -9.61
CA THR A 35 4.20 -1.21 -10.26
C THR A 35 4.94 -0.30 -9.28
N LEU A 36 4.27 0.23 -8.27
CA LEU A 36 4.90 1.03 -7.21
C LEU A 36 5.86 0.19 -6.36
N ASP A 37 5.44 -0.99 -5.96
CA ASP A 37 6.25 -1.96 -5.22
C ASP A 37 7.49 -2.39 -6.01
N ALA A 38 7.35 -2.63 -7.33
CA ALA A 38 8.49 -2.85 -8.22
C ALA A 38 9.43 -1.63 -8.26
N ALA A 39 8.89 -0.42 -8.37
CA ALA A 39 9.68 0.82 -8.37
C ALA A 39 10.43 1.04 -7.04
N LEU A 40 9.77 0.79 -5.90
CA LEU A 40 10.37 0.88 -4.57
C LEU A 40 11.54 -0.10 -4.41
N ARG A 41 11.41 -1.34 -4.89
CA ARG A 41 12.52 -2.32 -4.86
C ARG A 41 13.62 -2.01 -5.86
N ALA A 42 13.27 -1.47 -7.03
CA ALA A 42 14.22 -1.08 -8.06
C ALA A 42 14.90 0.27 -7.77
N ARG A 43 14.51 0.96 -6.69
CA ARG A 43 15.03 2.28 -6.33
C ARG A 43 16.56 2.26 -6.31
N ARG A 44 17.15 3.12 -7.14
CA ARG A 44 18.58 3.39 -7.18
C ARG A 44 18.82 4.77 -6.60
N GLY A 45 19.87 4.90 -5.82
CA GLY A 45 20.27 6.18 -5.26
C GLY A 45 20.77 7.16 -6.29
N ARG A 46 20.96 8.39 -5.83
CA ARG A 46 21.76 9.36 -6.57
C ARG A 46 23.16 8.76 -6.80
N PRO A 47 23.81 9.05 -7.94
CA PRO A 47 25.20 8.65 -8.15
C PRO A 47 26.07 9.11 -6.97
N GLY A 48 26.70 8.16 -6.28
CA GLY A 48 27.57 8.43 -5.12
C GLY A 48 26.89 8.36 -3.73
N ALA A 49 25.58 8.16 -3.64
CA ALA A 49 24.88 7.93 -2.37
C ALA A 49 24.39 6.48 -2.25
N ALA A 50 24.65 5.83 -1.11
CA ALA A 50 24.11 4.50 -0.84
C ALA A 50 22.61 4.62 -0.58
N VAL A 51 21.78 4.15 -1.52
CA VAL A 51 20.33 4.08 -1.27
C VAL A 51 20.01 2.87 -0.40
N PRO A 52 19.20 3.06 0.65
CA PRO A 52 18.72 1.96 1.46
C PRO A 52 17.94 0.95 0.62
N ARG A 53 18.32 -0.31 0.74
CA ARG A 53 17.66 -1.44 0.09
C ARG A 53 16.35 -1.72 0.83
N VAL A 54 15.30 -1.99 0.06
CA VAL A 54 14.04 -2.51 0.60
C VAL A 54 14.24 -3.97 0.98
N LEU A 55 14.09 -4.28 2.26
CA LEU A 55 14.13 -5.64 2.80
C LEU A 55 12.82 -6.38 2.52
N LYS A 56 11.70 -5.76 2.88
CA LYS A 56 10.34 -6.27 2.62
C LYS A 56 9.32 -5.14 2.60
N ILE A 57 8.19 -5.39 1.94
CA ILE A 57 7.03 -4.49 1.90
C ILE A 57 5.84 -5.27 2.41
N VAL A 58 5.14 -4.72 3.40
CA VAL A 58 4.00 -5.35 4.05
C VAL A 58 2.78 -4.44 3.89
N LYS A 59 1.61 -5.04 3.70
CA LYS A 59 0.35 -4.33 3.53
C LYS A 59 -0.44 -4.34 4.83
N GLY A 60 -0.65 -3.16 5.39
CA GLY A 60 -1.60 -2.89 6.45
C GLY A 60 -2.83 -2.15 5.91
N GLY A 61 -3.46 -1.35 6.77
CA GLY A 61 -4.71 -0.67 6.43
C GLY A 61 -5.90 -1.62 6.20
N SER A 62 -7.08 -1.08 5.92
CA SER A 62 -8.28 -1.89 5.65
C SER A 62 -8.11 -2.78 4.42
N SER A 63 -7.43 -2.31 3.38
CA SER A 63 -7.12 -3.07 2.17
C SER A 63 -6.19 -4.26 2.45
N GLY A 64 -5.11 -4.07 3.21
CA GLY A 64 -4.19 -5.15 3.58
C GLY A 64 -4.80 -6.18 4.53
N ARG A 65 -5.77 -5.77 5.37
CA ARG A 65 -6.48 -6.66 6.30
C ARG A 65 -7.69 -7.38 5.69
N GLY A 66 -8.05 -7.07 4.44
CA GLY A 66 -9.24 -7.64 3.80
C GLY A 66 -10.57 -7.06 4.32
N THR A 67 -10.55 -5.87 4.90
CA THR A 67 -11.72 -5.18 5.47
C THR A 67 -12.04 -3.86 4.74
N ALA A 68 -11.54 -3.68 3.52
CA ALA A 68 -11.83 -2.49 2.70
C ALA A 68 -13.33 -2.40 2.37
N LEU A 69 -13.84 -1.17 2.36
CA LEU A 69 -15.22 -0.86 1.99
C LEU A 69 -15.29 -0.18 0.62
N LYS A 70 -16.47 -0.22 0.03
CA LYS A 70 -16.84 0.52 -1.19
C LYS A 70 -16.92 2.01 -0.92
N GLY A 71 -16.52 2.83 -1.89
CA GLY A 71 -16.62 4.29 -1.79
C GLY A 71 -15.64 4.88 -0.78
N GLY A 72 -14.45 4.29 -0.65
CA GLY A 72 -13.39 4.79 0.22
C GLY A 72 -12.76 3.69 1.06
N CYS A 73 -11.44 3.55 0.98
CA CYS A 73 -10.65 2.64 1.80
C CYS A 73 -9.24 3.17 2.02
N ASP A 74 -8.47 2.47 2.87
CA ASP A 74 -7.10 2.82 3.19
C ASP A 74 -6.15 1.63 2.95
N LEU A 75 -4.91 1.95 2.60
CA LEU A 75 -3.81 1.00 2.47
C LEU A 75 -2.56 1.57 3.11
N GLU A 76 -2.02 0.87 4.09
CA GLU A 76 -0.72 1.19 4.66
C GLU A 76 0.34 0.29 4.01
N LEU A 77 1.34 0.87 3.37
CA LEU A 77 2.49 0.15 2.84
C LEU A 77 3.69 0.37 3.77
N VAL A 78 3.96 -0.62 4.61
CA VAL A 78 5.12 -0.61 5.51
C VAL A 78 6.34 -1.10 4.75
N ILE A 79 7.33 -0.21 4.61
CA ILE A 79 8.53 -0.44 3.81
C ILE A 79 9.71 -0.59 4.77
N PHE A 80 10.20 -1.82 4.90
CA PHE A 80 11.34 -2.12 5.75
C PHE A 80 12.64 -1.87 4.99
N LEU A 81 13.53 -1.07 5.57
CA LEU A 81 14.77 -0.63 4.93
C LEU A 81 15.99 -1.13 5.70
N ASP A 82 17.04 -1.49 4.96
CA ASP A 82 18.28 -2.01 5.55
C ASP A 82 19.13 -0.95 6.25
N CYS A 83 18.86 0.34 6.06
CA CYS A 83 19.56 1.43 6.74
C CYS A 83 19.14 1.61 8.20
N PHE A 84 17.95 1.14 8.59
CA PHE A 84 17.50 1.24 9.98
C PHE A 84 18.05 0.04 10.77
N LYS A 85 18.91 0.30 11.76
CA LYS A 85 19.41 -0.71 12.70
C LYS A 85 18.77 -0.61 14.07
N SER A 86 18.09 0.50 14.35
CA SER A 86 17.28 0.70 15.54
C SER A 86 16.07 1.62 15.28
N TYR A 87 15.22 1.79 16.29
CA TYR A 87 14.13 2.76 16.25
C TYR A 87 14.64 4.21 16.22
N GLU A 88 15.80 4.48 16.84
CA GLU A 88 16.45 5.79 16.77
C GLU A 88 16.87 6.12 15.34
N ASP A 89 17.46 5.17 14.60
CA ASP A 89 17.81 5.37 13.18
C ASP A 89 16.57 5.70 12.34
N GLN A 90 15.48 4.95 12.55
CA GLN A 90 14.22 5.21 11.85
C GLN A 90 13.72 6.62 12.14
N ARG A 91 13.88 7.14 13.36
CA ARG A 91 13.50 8.52 13.70
C ARG A 91 14.45 9.54 13.06
N ALA A 92 15.75 9.29 13.06
CA ALA A 92 16.77 10.21 12.57
C ALA A 92 16.74 10.37 11.05
N LEU A 93 16.61 9.27 10.30
CA LEU A 93 16.69 9.25 8.84
C LEU A 93 15.31 9.44 8.16
N ARG A 94 14.23 9.47 8.94
CA ARG A 94 12.84 9.53 8.44
C ARG A 94 12.60 10.57 7.36
N ALA A 95 12.98 11.82 7.62
CA ALA A 95 12.68 12.94 6.74
C ALA A 95 13.36 12.81 5.38
N GLU A 96 14.61 12.34 5.37
CA GLU A 96 15.37 12.07 4.16
C GLU A 96 14.72 10.95 3.35
N ILE A 97 14.37 9.83 3.99
CA ILE A 97 13.72 8.68 3.34
C ILE A 97 12.37 9.07 2.74
N LEU A 98 11.54 9.81 3.48
CA LEU A 98 10.24 10.26 2.99
C LEU A 98 10.39 11.23 1.80
N SER A 99 11.40 12.09 1.81
CA SER A 99 11.71 12.97 0.69
C SER A 99 12.09 12.17 -0.57
N GLU A 100 12.93 11.14 -0.44
CA GLU A 100 13.28 10.26 -1.55
C GLU A 100 12.08 9.46 -2.07
N MET A 101 11.24 8.95 -1.17
CA MET A 101 10.01 8.23 -1.54
C MET A 101 9.05 9.13 -2.31
N ARG A 102 8.97 10.42 -1.95
CA ARG A 102 8.16 11.39 -2.69
C ARG A 102 8.65 11.57 -4.12
N THR A 103 9.95 11.77 -4.33
CA THR A 103 10.52 11.87 -5.67
C THR A 103 10.29 10.59 -6.48
N LEU A 104 10.42 9.41 -5.86
CA LEU A 104 10.12 8.14 -6.52
C LEU A 104 8.65 8.06 -6.93
N LEU A 105 7.73 8.46 -6.06
CA LEU A 105 6.30 8.40 -6.31
C LEU A 105 5.88 9.34 -7.46
N GLU A 106 6.44 10.55 -7.49
CA GLU A 106 6.26 11.52 -8.60
C GLU A 106 6.78 10.96 -9.94
N SER A 107 7.90 10.24 -9.93
CA SER A 107 8.43 9.56 -11.12
C SER A 107 7.59 8.34 -11.52
N TRP A 108 7.10 7.57 -10.54
CA TRP A 108 6.28 6.38 -10.77
C TRP A 108 4.97 6.74 -11.47
N TRP A 109 4.37 7.87 -11.09
CA TRP A 109 3.10 8.31 -11.65
C TRP A 109 3.18 8.86 -13.09
N GLN A 110 4.36 8.94 -13.70
CA GLN A 110 4.52 9.36 -15.10
C GLN A 110 3.90 8.38 -16.11
N SER A 111 3.66 7.13 -15.70
CA SER A 111 2.96 6.12 -16.51
C SER A 111 1.79 5.53 -15.71
N PRO A 112 0.68 6.28 -15.56
CA PRO A 112 -0.41 5.90 -14.67
C PRO A 112 -1.26 4.77 -15.27
N VAL A 113 -1.88 3.98 -14.39
CA VAL A 113 -2.91 3.02 -14.81
C VAL A 113 -4.15 3.77 -15.30
N PRO A 114 -4.67 3.47 -16.51
CA PRO A 114 -5.84 4.15 -17.05
C PRO A 114 -7.06 4.10 -16.10
N GLY A 115 -7.71 5.23 -15.91
CA GLY A 115 -8.89 5.37 -15.05
C GLY A 115 -8.60 5.49 -13.56
N LEU A 116 -7.34 5.70 -13.18
CA LEU A 116 -6.94 6.19 -11.85
C LEU A 116 -6.32 7.59 -11.96
N SER A 117 -6.63 8.44 -10.98
CA SER A 117 -5.92 9.70 -10.71
C SER A 117 -5.16 9.60 -9.39
N LEU A 118 -4.07 10.35 -9.29
CA LEU A 118 -3.26 10.49 -8.08
C LEU A 118 -3.46 11.90 -7.53
N GLU A 119 -3.71 11.97 -6.22
CA GLU A 119 -3.82 13.21 -5.47
C GLU A 119 -2.89 13.16 -4.26
N PHE A 120 -2.33 14.30 -3.90
CA PHE A 120 -1.52 14.47 -2.68
C PHE A 120 -2.33 15.29 -1.68
N PRO A 121 -2.96 14.67 -0.68
CA PRO A 121 -3.62 15.41 0.38
C PRO A 121 -2.58 16.18 1.22
N GLU A 122 -3.08 17.10 2.05
CA GLU A 122 -2.26 17.67 3.12
C GLU A 122 -1.68 16.53 3.97
N GLN A 123 -0.39 16.62 4.30
CA GLN A 123 0.33 15.53 4.98
C GLN A 123 0.10 15.68 6.49
N HIS A 124 -0.65 14.76 7.08
CA HIS A 124 -1.02 14.85 8.49
C HIS A 124 -0.12 13.97 9.38
N MET A 125 0.55 12.99 8.78
CA MET A 125 1.41 12.04 9.49
C MET A 125 2.90 12.34 9.27
N PRO A 126 3.64 12.82 10.30
CA PRO A 126 5.09 13.07 10.18
C PRO A 126 5.94 11.83 9.85
N GLY A 127 5.35 10.63 10.01
CA GLY A 127 5.99 9.33 9.81
C GLY A 127 5.69 8.65 8.48
N ALA A 128 4.84 9.25 7.65
CA ALA A 128 4.37 8.63 6.43
C ALA A 128 4.32 9.63 5.27
N LEU A 129 4.35 9.11 4.05
CA LEU A 129 3.99 9.85 2.86
C LEU A 129 2.60 9.40 2.41
N GLU A 130 1.67 10.33 2.38
CA GLU A 130 0.25 10.07 2.07
C GLU A 130 -0.09 10.51 0.66
N PHE A 131 -0.77 9.64 -0.08
CA PHE A 131 -1.34 9.95 -1.39
C PHE A 131 -2.66 9.21 -1.59
N ARG A 132 -3.48 9.67 -2.53
CA ARG A 132 -4.78 9.09 -2.83
C ARG A 132 -4.85 8.62 -4.27
N LEU A 133 -5.34 7.41 -4.47
CA LEU A 133 -5.73 6.89 -5.78
C LEU A 133 -7.24 6.95 -5.93
N THR A 134 -7.74 7.66 -6.95
CA THR A 134 -9.19 7.87 -7.17
C THR A 134 -9.61 7.34 -8.54
N SER A 135 -10.78 6.72 -8.61
CA SER A 135 -11.49 6.44 -9.88
C SER A 135 -12.80 7.23 -9.87
N ARG A 136 -13.14 7.89 -10.99
CA ARG A 136 -14.25 8.87 -11.03
C ARG A 136 -15.62 8.27 -11.36
N ASP A 137 -15.66 7.18 -12.11
CA ASP A 137 -16.91 6.59 -12.61
C ASP A 137 -16.94 5.07 -12.45
N PRO A 138 -17.63 4.55 -11.42
CA PRO A 138 -18.16 5.27 -10.26
C PRO A 138 -17.07 5.71 -9.27
N GLU A 139 -17.36 6.70 -8.43
CA GLU A 139 -16.40 7.21 -7.44
C GLU A 139 -16.02 6.14 -6.41
N ASP A 140 -14.73 5.82 -6.38
CA ASP A 140 -14.04 5.02 -5.36
C ASP A 140 -12.64 5.62 -5.17
N TRP A 141 -12.15 5.63 -3.94
CA TRP A 141 -10.78 6.06 -3.65
C TRP A 141 -10.09 5.16 -2.64
N MET A 142 -8.77 5.23 -2.64
CA MET A 142 -7.89 4.56 -1.70
C MET A 142 -6.86 5.57 -1.19
N ASP A 143 -6.89 5.83 0.10
CA ASP A 143 -5.86 6.60 0.80
C ASP A 143 -4.68 5.67 1.11
N VAL A 144 -3.51 5.96 0.55
CA VAL A 144 -2.31 5.15 0.67
C VAL A 144 -1.28 5.88 1.53
N SER A 145 -0.78 5.21 2.56
CA SER A 145 0.31 5.71 3.41
C SER A 145 1.57 4.86 3.20
N LEU A 146 2.67 5.47 2.75
CA LEU A 146 3.98 4.83 2.72
C LEU A 146 4.71 5.07 4.04
N VAL A 147 5.03 3.99 4.76
CA VAL A 147 5.59 4.05 6.11
C VAL A 147 6.96 3.37 6.14
N PRO A 148 8.08 4.11 6.13
CA PRO A 148 9.40 3.53 6.34
C PRO A 148 9.58 3.02 7.78
N ALA A 149 10.00 1.77 7.93
CA ALA A 149 10.05 1.09 9.24
C ALA A 149 11.33 0.26 9.47
N PHE A 150 11.79 0.24 10.73
CA PHE A 150 12.83 -0.68 11.18
C PHE A 150 12.30 -2.11 11.31
N ASP A 151 13.02 -3.09 10.75
CA ASP A 151 12.62 -4.50 10.80
C ASP A 151 13.09 -5.18 12.08
N VAL A 152 12.43 -4.88 13.19
CA VAL A 152 12.72 -5.51 14.49
C VAL A 152 12.38 -7.01 14.51
N LEU A 153 11.45 -7.45 13.67
CA LEU A 153 10.94 -8.83 13.65
C LEU A 153 11.81 -9.76 12.80
N GLY A 154 12.66 -9.20 11.93
CA GLY A 154 13.62 -9.94 11.12
C GLY A 154 13.01 -10.87 10.07
N GLU A 155 13.87 -11.73 9.52
CA GLU A 155 13.49 -12.78 8.58
C GLU A 155 12.80 -13.95 9.32
N GLY A 156 11.59 -14.30 8.88
CA GLY A 156 10.85 -15.48 9.38
C GLY A 156 9.46 -15.20 9.95
N PHE A 157 9.11 -13.95 10.29
CA PHE A 157 7.81 -13.64 10.89
C PHE A 157 6.68 -13.35 9.89
N LEU A 158 6.99 -12.98 8.63
CA LEU A 158 6.00 -12.58 7.61
C LEU A 158 6.14 -13.34 6.29
N ASP A 159 6.75 -14.53 6.32
CA ASP A 159 6.79 -15.41 5.16
C ASP A 159 5.41 -16.06 4.98
N HIS A 160 4.47 -15.36 4.34
CA HIS A 160 3.18 -15.94 3.93
C HIS A 160 3.35 -17.15 3.01
N SER A 161 4.56 -17.45 2.53
CA SER A 161 4.90 -18.59 1.68
C SER A 161 5.00 -19.95 2.41
N ARG A 162 4.70 -20.03 3.72
CA ARG A 162 4.89 -21.29 4.50
C ARG A 162 3.63 -22.02 4.95
N ILE A 163 2.47 -21.71 4.40
CA ILE A 163 1.31 -22.62 4.48
C ILE A 163 1.12 -23.30 3.12
N GLY A 164 1.89 -24.37 2.89
CA GLY A 164 1.66 -25.33 1.80
C GLY A 164 2.83 -25.57 0.85
N GLY A 165 3.61 -26.62 1.12
CA GLY A 165 4.28 -27.49 0.14
C GLY A 165 4.93 -26.90 -1.13
N ARG A 166 6.27 -26.99 -1.16
CA ARG A 166 7.18 -27.03 -2.33
C ARG A 166 7.26 -25.78 -3.22
N SER A 167 8.44 -25.17 -3.14
CA SER A 167 9.01 -24.20 -4.06
C SER A 167 8.84 -24.57 -5.54
N LEU A 168 8.20 -23.67 -6.29
CA LEU A 168 8.56 -23.35 -7.67
C LEU A 168 8.48 -21.82 -7.82
N GLY A 169 9.60 -21.22 -8.24
CA GLY A 169 9.73 -19.78 -8.40
C GLY A 169 8.75 -19.23 -9.43
N ILE A 170 7.82 -18.39 -8.97
CA ILE A 170 7.11 -17.39 -9.75
C ILE A 170 7.01 -16.16 -8.83
N ALA A 171 7.32 -14.98 -9.37
CA ALA A 171 7.19 -13.71 -8.66
C ALA A 171 5.74 -13.54 -8.17
N GLU A 172 5.51 -13.74 -6.88
CA GLU A 172 4.21 -13.51 -6.27
C GLU A 172 3.99 -12.01 -6.08
N GLY A 173 3.51 -11.40 -7.15
CA GLY A 173 2.90 -10.08 -7.10
C GLY A 173 1.64 -10.10 -6.23
N PHE A 174 1.29 -8.92 -5.71
CA PHE A 174 0.09 -8.59 -4.94
C PHE A 174 -1.02 -9.63 -5.08
N GLN A 175 -1.22 -10.53 -4.12
CA GLN A 175 -2.47 -11.28 -3.99
C GLN A 175 -3.32 -10.66 -2.88
N PHE A 176 -4.63 -10.66 -3.10
CA PHE A 176 -5.69 -10.35 -2.15
C PHE A 176 -6.48 -11.64 -1.92
#